data_AF-A0A2D0J3T4-F1
#
_entry.id   AF-A0A2D0J3T4-F1
#
_cell.length_a   1.000
_cell.length_b   1.000
_cell.length_c   1.000
_cell.angle_alpha   90.00
_cell.angle_beta   90.00
_cell.angle_gamma   90.00
#
_symmetry.space_group_name_H-M   'P 1'
#
loop_
_entity.id
_entity.type
_entity.pdbx_description
1 polymer ?
#
loop_
_entity_poly.entity_id
_entity_poly.type
_entity_poly.pdbx_seq_one_letter_code
_entity_poly.pdbx_strand_id
1 'polypeptide(L)'
;MHKTADILESKSYVESMTNIKPTIGIILGSGLGPFADTLRDAVHIPYSNIPHFAKSESVGHSNELVIGSIGGKTYYHECMWCSEYGFYPR
;
A
#
# COMPACT_ATOMS: atom_id res chain seq x y z
N MET A 1 9.68 18.74 1.70
CA MET A 1 10.61 17.93 0.88
C MET A 1 10.95 16.70 1.71
N HIS A 2 10.52 15.50 1.32
CA HIS A 2 10.84 14.27 2.05
C HIS A 2 12.35 14.02 1.98
N LYS A 3 13.00 13.74 3.10
CA LYS A 3 14.44 13.46 3.10
C LYS A 3 14.65 12.03 2.62
N THR A 4 15.73 11.79 1.88
CA THR A 4 16.09 10.43 1.45
C THR A 4 16.27 9.48 2.63
N ALA A 5 16.74 9.99 3.77
CA ALA A 5 16.84 9.22 5.01
C ALA A 5 15.49 8.67 5.49
N ASP A 6 14.44 9.49 5.43
CA ASP A 6 13.08 9.11 5.84
C ASP A 6 12.55 7.96 4.96
N ILE A 7 12.76 8.05 3.63
CA ILE A 7 12.37 7.01 2.66
C ILE A 7 13.09 5.68 2.94
N LEU A 8 14.39 5.75 3.24
CA LEU A 8 15.20 4.56 3.51
C LEU A 8 14.80 3.87 4.82
N GLU A 9 14.39 4.65 5.83
CA GLU A 9 13.88 4.11 7.09
C GLU A 9 12.54 3.39 6.89
N SER A 10 11.58 4.02 6.18
CA SER A 10 10.31 3.38 5.83
C SER A 10 10.53 2.09 5.02
N LYS A 11 11.44 2.13 4.04
CA LYS A 11 11.79 0.96 3.23
C LYS A 11 12.35 -0.17 4.11
N SER A 12 13.32 0.13 4.96
CA SER A 12 13.96 -0.87 5.83
C SER A 12 12.96 -1.51 6.77
N TYR A 13 12.01 -0.72 7.29
CA TYR A 13 10.91 -1.22 8.10
C TYR A 13 10.05 -2.22 7.32
N VAL A 14 9.60 -1.86 6.12
CA VAL A 14 8.77 -2.74 5.28
C VAL A 14 9.52 -4.02 4.88
N GLU A 15 10.80 -3.92 4.53
CA GLU A 15 11.66 -5.07 4.21
C GLU A 15 11.86 -6.00 5.43
N SER A 16 11.79 -5.49 6.66
CA SER A 16 11.88 -6.33 7.86
C SER A 16 10.62 -7.14 8.15
N MET A 17 9.47 -6.74 7.60
CA MET A 17 8.17 -7.37 7.86
C MET A 17 7.89 -8.56 6.94
N THR A 18 8.61 -8.68 5.82
CA THR A 18 8.38 -9.75 4.85
C THR A 18 9.65 -10.10 4.09
N ASN A 19 9.84 -11.39 3.82
CA ASN A 19 10.94 -11.88 2.99
C ASN A 19 10.57 -11.93 1.50
N ILE A 20 9.32 -11.56 1.17
CA ILE A 20 8.86 -11.41 -0.20
C ILE A 20 9.60 -10.20 -0.78
N LYS A 21 10.14 -10.34 -2.00
CA LYS A 21 10.67 -9.23 -2.81
C LYS A 21 9.76 -8.96 -3.98
N PRO A 22 8.72 -8.15 -3.78
CA PRO A 22 7.76 -7.91 -4.81
C PRO A 22 8.36 -7.08 -5.97
N THR A 23 7.78 -7.18 -7.16
CA THR A 23 8.35 -6.58 -8.38
C THR A 23 7.39 -5.62 -9.08
N ILE A 24 6.13 -5.56 -8.63
CA ILE A 24 5.08 -4.77 -9.29
C ILE A 24 4.27 -4.02 -8.24
N GLY A 25 4.44 -2.71 -8.13
CA GLY A 25 3.58 -1.84 -7.31
C GLY A 25 2.21 -1.60 -7.96
N ILE A 26 1.13 -1.89 -7.24
CA ILE A 26 -0.25 -1.60 -7.62
C ILE A 26 -0.81 -0.60 -6.64
N ILE A 27 -1.51 0.42 -7.13
CA ILE A 27 -2.18 1.40 -6.29
C ILE A 27 -3.70 1.20 -6.39
N LEU A 28 -4.34 0.72 -5.32
CA LEU A 28 -5.79 0.51 -5.33
C LEU A 28 -6.53 1.79 -4.93
N GLY A 29 -7.60 2.10 -5.65
CA GLY A 29 -8.55 3.15 -5.26
C GLY A 29 -9.51 2.71 -4.15
N SER A 30 -10.40 3.61 -3.76
CA SER A 30 -11.48 3.32 -2.79
C SER A 30 -12.33 2.13 -3.24
N GLY A 31 -12.70 1.24 -2.31
CA GLY A 31 -13.59 0.10 -2.59
C GLY A 31 -12.94 -1.14 -3.20
N LEU A 32 -11.62 -1.12 -3.44
CA LEU A 32 -10.87 -2.26 -3.98
C LEU A 32 -10.14 -3.09 -2.90
N GLY A 33 -10.42 -2.86 -1.62
CA GLY A 33 -9.90 -3.66 -0.50
C GLY A 33 -10.03 -5.18 -0.69
N PRO A 34 -11.17 -5.72 -1.18
CA PRO A 34 -11.32 -7.15 -1.42
C PRO A 34 -10.31 -7.76 -2.40
N PHE A 35 -9.68 -6.95 -3.26
CA PHE A 35 -8.60 -7.45 -4.13
C PHE A 35 -7.35 -7.80 -3.32
N ALA A 36 -7.01 -7.00 -2.30
CA ALA A 36 -5.87 -7.29 -1.43
C ALA A 36 -6.06 -8.62 -0.68
N ASP A 37 -7.30 -8.94 -0.30
CA ASP A 37 -7.65 -10.21 0.36
C ASP A 37 -7.46 -11.45 -0.53
N THR A 38 -7.32 -11.27 -1.85
CA THR A 38 -7.05 -12.38 -2.79
C THR A 38 -5.57 -12.75 -2.92
N LEU A 39 -4.68 -11.96 -2.33
CA LEU A 39 -3.24 -12.21 -2.36
C LEU A 39 -2.89 -13.45 -1.51
N ARG A 40 -2.02 -14.31 -2.03
CA ARG A 40 -1.45 -15.43 -1.26
C ARG A 40 -0.23 -14.98 -0.48
N ASP A 41 -0.03 -15.59 0.69
CA ASP A 41 1.07 -15.28 1.62
C ASP A 41 1.13 -13.78 1.95
N ALA A 42 -0.04 -13.15 2.05
CA ALA A 42 -0.17 -11.71 2.20
C ALA A 42 0.29 -11.25 3.59
N VAL A 43 1.16 -10.25 3.60
CA VAL A 43 1.57 -9.51 4.80
C VAL A 43 0.87 -8.17 4.77
N HIS A 44 0.05 -7.91 5.79
CA HIS A 44 -0.69 -6.67 5.97
C HIS A 44 0.07 -5.77 6.94
N ILE A 45 0.47 -4.58 6.49
CA ILE A 45 1.24 -3.61 7.26
C ILE A 45 0.42 -2.32 7.34
N PRO A 46 -0.17 -1.98 8.50
CA PRO A 46 -0.88 -0.73 8.68
C PRO A 46 0.04 0.47 8.43
N TYR A 47 -0.43 1.50 7.73
CA TYR A 47 0.35 2.71 7.46
C TYR A 47 0.77 3.43 8.75
N SER A 48 -0.01 3.28 9.82
CA SER A 48 0.32 3.80 11.15
C SER A 48 1.63 3.27 11.73
N ASN A 49 2.06 2.10 11.29
CA ASN A 49 3.24 1.41 11.79
C ASN A 49 4.48 1.73 10.96
N ILE A 50 4.30 2.19 9.72
CA ILE A 50 5.40 2.52 8.83
C ILE A 50 5.91 3.93 9.20
N PRO A 51 7.20 4.08 9.54
CA PRO A 51 7.78 5.39 9.81
C PRO A 51 7.52 6.35 8.64
N HIS A 52 7.24 7.62 8.93
CA HIS A 52 7.05 8.70 7.94
C HIS A 52 5.86 8.54 6.98
N PHE A 53 5.04 7.51 7.12
CA PHE A 53 3.83 7.35 6.31
C PHE A 53 2.71 8.28 6.78
N ALA A 54 1.92 8.75 5.82
CA ALA A 54 0.74 9.56 6.09
C ALA A 54 -0.32 8.72 6.80
N LYS A 55 -0.79 9.21 7.96
CA LYS A 55 -1.97 8.67 8.62
C LYS A 55 -3.20 9.29 7.95
N SER A 56 -3.86 8.53 7.09
CA SER A 56 -5.15 8.91 6.51
C SER A 56 -6.26 8.33 7.39
N GLU A 57 -7.17 9.15 7.90
CA GLU A 57 -8.33 8.71 8.71
C GLU A 57 -9.61 8.61 7.84
N SER A 58 -9.46 8.61 6.52
CA SER A 58 -10.56 8.60 5.56
C SER A 58 -11.36 7.30 5.66
N VAL A 59 -12.65 7.43 5.95
CA VAL A 59 -13.61 6.32 6.00
C VAL A 59 -13.71 5.66 4.62
N GLY A 60 -13.38 4.37 4.52
CA GLY A 60 -13.49 3.58 3.28
C GLY A 60 -12.16 3.13 2.66
N HIS A 61 -11.01 3.45 3.28
CA HIS A 61 -9.71 2.91 2.93
C HIS A 61 -9.13 2.12 4.11
N SER A 62 -8.63 0.92 3.87
CA SER A 62 -8.00 0.11 4.94
C SER A 62 -6.67 0.69 5.43
N ASN A 63 -6.10 1.70 4.75
CA ASN A 63 -4.86 2.39 5.12
C ASN A 63 -3.72 1.41 5.48
N GLU A 64 -3.56 0.39 4.65
CA GLU A 64 -2.60 -0.69 4.85
C GLU A 64 -1.83 -0.98 3.56
N LEU A 65 -0.56 -1.34 3.73
CA LEU A 65 0.30 -1.87 2.70
C LEU A 65 0.15 -3.39 2.72
N VAL A 66 -0.29 -3.99 1.62
CA VAL A 66 -0.46 -5.45 1.53
C VAL A 66 0.56 -6.02 0.56
N ILE A 67 1.39 -6.93 1.03
CA ILE A 67 2.44 -7.54 0.24
C ILE A 67 2.16 -9.02 0.10
N GLY A 68 1.88 -9.48 -1.11
CA GLY A 68 1.64 -10.90 -1.38
C GLY A 68 1.85 -11.26 -2.84
N SER A 69 1.48 -12.48 -3.19
CA SER A 69 1.64 -13.04 -4.52
C SER A 69 0.29 -13.42 -5.14
N ILE A 70 0.12 -13.16 -6.44
CA ILE A 70 -1.08 -13.57 -7.18
C ILE A 70 -0.66 -14.16 -8.54
N GLY A 71 -1.30 -15.25 -8.98
CA GLY A 71 -1.04 -15.84 -10.30
C GLY A 71 0.41 -16.34 -10.56
N GLY A 72 1.21 -16.59 -9.52
CA GLY A 72 2.62 -17.02 -9.68
C GLY A 72 3.60 -15.89 -10.01
N LYS A 73 3.19 -14.62 -9.86
CA LYS A 73 4.04 -13.42 -9.96
C LYS A 73 3.91 -12.61 -8.66
N THR A 74 5.00 -11.96 -8.25
CA THR A 74 5.09 -11.23 -6.99
C THR A 74 4.68 -9.77 -7.21
N TYR A 75 3.66 -9.26 -6.49
CA TYR A 75 3.12 -7.92 -6.77
C TYR A 75 3.80 -6.84 -5.91
N TYR A 76 3.12 -6.02 -5.12
CA TYR A 76 3.53 -4.89 -4.25
C TYR A 76 2.27 -4.05 -4.34
N HIS A 77 1.68 -3.63 -3.23
CA HIS A 77 0.53 -2.74 -3.24
C HIS A 77 0.90 -1.45 -2.53
N GLU A 78 0.87 -0.31 -3.21
CA GLU A 78 1.04 1.02 -2.65
C GLU A 78 -0.24 1.82 -2.88
N CYS A 79 -1.11 1.93 -1.89
CA CYS A 79 -2.32 2.75 -2.00
C CYS A 79 -1.93 4.25 -1.93
N MET A 80 -1.79 4.95 -3.07
CA MET A 80 -1.77 6.42 -3.16
C MET A 80 -2.98 7.01 -3.90
N TRP A 81 -3.55 8.01 -3.26
CA TRP A 81 -4.60 8.89 -3.74
C TRP A 81 -4.11 9.72 -4.94
N CYS A 82 -4.80 9.66 -6.09
CA CYS A 82 -4.62 10.59 -7.20
C CYS A 82 -5.82 11.55 -7.21
N SER A 83 -5.61 12.79 -6.78
CA SER A 83 -6.62 13.84 -6.90
C SER A 83 -6.57 14.45 -8.30
N GLU A 84 -7.51 14.10 -9.16
CA GLU A 84 -7.94 15.00 -10.25
C GLU A 84 -9.46 14.95 -10.39
N TYR A 85 -10.08 16.09 -10.06
CA TYR A 85 -11.30 16.65 -10.65
C TYR A 85 -12.13 15.74 -11.56
N GLY A 86 -13.32 15.36 -11.10
CA GLY A 86 -14.28 14.60 -11.90
C GLY A 86 -15.68 14.62 -11.31
N PHE A 87 -16.35 15.77 -11.46
CA PHE A 87 -17.77 15.99 -11.21
C PHE A 87 -18.62 14.93 -11.95
N TYR A 88 -19.40 14.12 -11.23
CA TYR A 88 -20.49 13.33 -11.82
C TYR A 88 -21.80 13.74 -11.10
N PRO A 89 -22.68 14.55 -11.71
CA PRO A 89 -24.04 14.63 -11.25
C PRO A 89 -24.79 13.38 -11.72
N ARG A 90 -25.94 13.12 -11.11
CA ARG A 90 -26.83 11.99 -11.41
C ARG A 90 -27.05 11.71 -12.89
#